data_AF-A0A433IC05-F1
#
_entry.id   AF-A0A433IC05-F1
#
_cell.length_a   1.000
_cell.length_b   1.000
_cell.length_c   1.000
_cell.angle_alpha   90.00
_cell.angle_beta   90.00
_cell.angle_gamma   90.00
#
_symmetry.space_group_name_H-M   'P 1'
#
loop_
_entity.id
_entity.type
_entity.pdbx_description
1 polymer ?
#
loop_
_entity_poly.entity_id
_entity_poly.type
_entity_poly.pdbx_seq_one_letter_code
_entity_poly.pdbx_strand_id
1 'polypeptide(L)' 'MLQPLIPEGESLRRALRWIADQGGHCTLSIVEQASLLFDLNPRDEEFLLRQLVHHHGAASDTPAAQDPGN' A
#
# COMPACT_ATOMS: atom_id res chain seq x y z
N MET A 1 2.83 21.54 27.94
CA MET A 1 2.41 20.25 27.37
C MET A 1 3.44 19.89 26.30
N LEU A 2 4.14 18.77 26.44
CA LEU A 2 5.16 18.37 25.46
C LEU A 2 4.44 17.72 24.27
N GLN A 3 4.59 18.27 23.07
CA GLN A 3 4.14 17.59 21.86
C GLN A 3 5.00 16.34 21.67
N PRO A 4 4.39 15.17 21.44
CA PRO A 4 5.16 13.98 21.13
C PRO A 4 5.97 14.24 19.85
N LEU A 5 7.27 13.98 19.91
CA LEU A 5 8.16 14.01 18.75
C LEU A 5 7.73 12.86 17.84
N ILE A 6 6.84 13.15 16.90
CA ILE A 6 6.48 12.19 15.87
C ILE A 6 7.62 12.17 14.85
N PRO A 7 8.24 11.01 14.60
CA PRO A 7 9.28 10.91 13.59
C PRO A 7 8.71 11.19 12.20
N GLU A 8 9.54 11.74 11.31
CA GLU A 8 9.15 11.98 9.93
C GLU A 8 8.65 10.69 9.26
N GLY A 9 7.59 10.82 8.46
CA GLY A 9 6.96 9.70 7.76
C GLY A 9 6.19 8.72 8.65
N GLU A 10 5.87 9.08 9.91
CA GLU A 10 5.04 8.23 10.77
C GLU A 10 3.62 8.05 10.20
N SER A 11 3.03 9.08 9.57
CA SER A 11 1.72 8.97 8.91
C SER A 11 1.72 7.88 7.84
N LEU A 12 2.76 7.84 6.99
CA LEU A 12 2.93 6.80 5.97
C LEU A 12 3.09 5.40 6.59
N ARG A 13 3.86 5.27 7.67
CA ARG A 13 4.02 3.98 8.37
C ARG A 13 2.70 3.47 8.95
N ARG A 14 1.89 4.36 9.53
CA ARG A 14 0.57 4.01 10.04
C ARG A 14 -0.40 3.64 8.93
N ALA A 15 -0.37 4.37 7.81
CA ALA A 15 -1.12 4.03 6.62
C ALA A 15 -0.75 2.63 6.09
N LEU A 16 0.54 2.33 5.94
CA LEU A 16 1.02 1.01 5.51
C LEU A 16 0.56 -0.12 6.42
N ARG A 17 0.64 0.07 7.75
CA ARG A 17 0.12 -0.90 8.72
C ARG A 17 -1.38 -1.13 8.50
N TRP A 18 -2.15 -0.05 8.40
CA TRP A 18 -3.59 -0.12 8.22
C TRP A 18 -3.98 -0.82 6.91
N ILE A 19 -3.26 -0.55 5.82
CA ILE A 19 -3.44 -1.22 4.53
C ILE A 19 -3.15 -2.72 4.65
N ALA A 20 -2.09 -3.11 5.35
CA ALA A 20 -1.77 -4.52 5.58
C ALA A 20 -2.89 -5.23 6.36
N ASP A 21 -3.50 -4.54 7.33
CA ASP A 21 -4.64 -5.06 8.10
C ASP A 21 -5.92 -5.24 7.25
N GLN A 22 -6.05 -4.56 6.09
CA GLN A 22 -7.17 -4.76 5.15
C GLN A 22 -7.08 -6.08 4.34
N GLY A 23 -6.15 -6.97 4.69
CA GLY A 23 -5.98 -8.27 4.02
C GLY A 23 -4.92 -8.28 2.93
N GLY A 24 -3.97 -7.32 2.96
CA GLY A 24 -2.81 -7.30 2.07
C GLY A 24 -3.10 -6.90 0.62
N HIS A 25 -4.36 -6.69 0.25
CA HIS A 25 -4.73 -6.18 -1.07
C HIS A 25 -4.66 -4.67 -1.09
N CYS A 26 -3.53 -4.13 -1.57
CA CYS A 26 -3.43 -2.73 -1.89
C CYS A 26 -4.30 -2.49 -3.13
N THR A 27 -5.39 -1.72 -3.00
CA THR A 27 -6.23 -1.27 -4.12
C THR A 27 -6.27 0.25 -4.13
N LEU A 28 -6.65 0.86 -5.26
CA LEU A 28 -6.72 2.32 -5.37
C LEU A 28 -7.62 2.93 -4.29
N SER A 29 -8.80 2.35 -4.05
CA SER A 29 -9.73 2.83 -3.03
C SER A 29 -9.15 2.76 -1.61
N ILE A 30 -8.34 1.74 -1.33
CA ILE A 30 -7.65 1.62 -0.03
C ILE A 30 -6.56 2.68 0.12
N VAL A 31 -5.84 3.01 -0.95
CA VAL A 31 -4.86 4.10 -0.94
C VAL A 31 -5.56 5.44 -0.69
N GLU A 32 -6.65 5.73 -1.40
CA GLU A 32 -7.44 6.96 -1.20
C GLU A 32 -7.97 7.06 0.24
N GLN A 33 -8.50 5.97 0.79
CA GLN A 33 -8.95 5.93 2.19
C GLN A 33 -7.80 6.15 3.17
N ALA A 34 -6.64 5.55 2.94
CA ALA A 34 -5.47 5.74 3.79
C ALA A 34 -4.98 7.20 3.73
N SER A 35 -4.99 7.83 2.55
CA SER A 35 -4.64 9.24 2.38
C SER A 35 -5.52 10.15 3.24
N LEU A 36 -6.84 9.91 3.24
CA LEU A 36 -7.78 10.68 4.05
C LEU A 36 -7.67 10.40 5.55
N LEU A 37 -7.47 9.14 5.94
CA LEU A 37 -7.42 8.73 7.36
C LEU A 37 -6.14 9.21 8.07
N PHE A 38 -5.01 9.22 7.36
CA PHE A 38 -3.70 9.51 7.94
C PHE A 38 -3.14 10.87 7.54
N ASP A 39 -3.92 11.68 6.82
CA ASP A 39 -3.53 12.99 6.31
C ASP A 39 -2.19 12.91 5.56
N LEU A 40 -2.14 12.01 4.57
CA LEU A 40 -0.92 11.80 3.80
C LEU A 40 -0.64 13.03 2.95
N ASN A 41 0.62 13.44 2.92
CA ASN A 41 1.05 14.46 1.99
C ASN A 41 1.10 13.89 0.55
N PRO A 42 1.11 14.75 -0.48
CA PRO A 42 1.12 14.30 -1.88
C PRO A 42 2.29 13.37 -2.24
N ARG A 43 3.43 13.49 -1.55
CA ARG A 43 4.59 12.62 -1.76
C ARG A 43 4.36 11.21 -1.19
N ASP A 44 3.73 11.11 -0.04
CA ASP A 44 3.39 9.83 0.60
C ASP A 44 2.29 9.09 -0.18
N GLU A 45 1.30 9.81 -0.68
CA GLU A 45 0.26 9.26 -1.56
C GLU A 45 0.88 8.73 -2.86
N GLU A 46 1.75 9.51 -3.52
CA GLU A 46 2.44 9.07 -4.73
C GLU A 46 3.27 7.79 -4.48
N PHE A 47 3.90 7.68 -3.31
CA PHE A 47 4.62 6.47 -2.92
C PHE A 47 3.67 5.26 -2.88
N LEU A 48 2.50 5.37 -2.26
CA LEU A 48 1.51 4.29 -2.19
C LEU A 48 0.98 3.91 -3.57
N LEU A 49 0.67 4.90 -4.42
CA LEU A 49 0.22 4.68 -5.80
C LEU A 49 1.28 3.96 -6.64
N ARG A 50 2.55 4.32 -6.49
CA ARG A 50 3.66 3.61 -7.14
C ARG A 50 3.70 2.16 -6.66
N GLN A 51 3.64 1.90 -5.35
CA GLN A 51 3.66 0.52 -4.83
C GLN A 51 2.47 -0.31 -5.33
N LEU A 52 1.29 0.29 -5.40
CA LEU A 52 0.09 -0.34 -5.97
C LEU A 52 0.36 -0.87 -7.39
N VAL A 53 0.94 -0.06 -8.29
CA VAL A 53 1.26 -0.47 -9.66
C VAL A 53 2.30 -1.60 -9.69
N HIS A 54 3.35 -1.52 -8.86
CA HIS A 54 4.38 -2.56 -8.80
C HIS A 54 3.82 -3.91 -8.34
N HIS A 55 2.95 -3.91 -7.33
CA HIS A 55 2.35 -5.14 -6.80
C HIS A 55 1.22 -5.69 -7.68
N HIS A 56 0.46 -4.83 -8.36
CA HIS A 56 -0.58 -5.27 -9.30
C HIS A 56 0.04 -5.93 -10.56
N GLY A 57 1.20 -5.45 -11.02
CA GLY A 57 1.96 -6.08 -12.10
C GLY A 57 2.48 -7.47 -11.73
N ALA A 58 2.97 -7.67 -10.50
CA ALA A 58 3.55 -8.94 -10.07
C ALA A 58 2.53 -10.08 -9.85
N ALA A 59 1.27 -9.77 -9.53
CA ALA A 59 0.24 -10.78 -9.33
C ALA A 59 -0.21 -11.48 -10.63
N SER A 60 0.14 -10.93 -11.79
CA SER A 60 -0.23 -11.48 -13.10
C SER A 60 0.79 -12.49 -13.65
N ASP A 61 1.97 -12.61 -13.02
CA ASP A 61 3.06 -13.50 -13.44
C ASP A 61 3.13 -14.80 -12.60
N THR A 62 1.98 -15.38 -12.26
CA THR A 62 1.96 -16.84 -12.03
C THR A 62 1.73 -17.48 -13.39
N PRO A 63 2.78 -18.01 -14.07
CA PRO A 63 2.53 -18.84 -15.25
C PRO A 63 1.73 -20.04 -14.74
N ALA A 64 0.45 -20.08 -15.10
CA ALA A 64 -0.39 -21.24 -14.93
C ALA A 64 0.40 -22.45 -15.40
N ALA A 65 0.58 -23.41 -14.51
CA ALA A 65 1.30 -24.64 -14.74
C ALA A 65 0.92 -25.20 -16.12
N GLN A 66 1.89 -25.23 -17.03
CA GLN A 66 1.79 -26.05 -18.22
C GLN A 66 1.72 -27.49 -17.73
N ASP A 67 0.58 -28.13 -17.92
CA ASP A 67 0.37 -29.56 -17.78
C ASP A 67 0.68 -30.20 -19.15
N PRO A 68 1.83 -30.85 -19.36
CA PRO A 68 2.02 -31.69 -20.53
C PRO A 68 1.50 -33.08 -20.19
N GLY A 69 0.17 -33.22 -20.17
CA GLY A 69 -0.53 -34.46 -19.86
C GLY A 69 -0.95 -35.23 -21.12
N ASN A 70 -0.03 -36.08 -21.59
CA ASN A 70 -0.20 -37.35 -22.34
C ASN A 70 -0.92 -37.37 -23.69
#